data_AF-A0AA49JQJ6-F1
#
_entry.id   AF-A0AA49JQJ6-F1
#
_cell.length_a   1.000
_cell.length_b   1.000
_cell.length_c   1.000
_cell.angle_alpha   90.00
_cell.angle_beta   90.00
_cell.angle_gamma   90.00
#
_symmetry.space_group_name_H-M   'P 1'
#
loop_
_entity.id
_entity.type
_entity.pdbx_description
1 polymer ?
#
loop_
_entity_poly.entity_id
_entity_poly.type
_entity_poly.pdbx_seq_one_letter_code
_entity_poly.pdbx_strand_id
1 'polypeptide(L)'
;MTNLYPSNFQFLKRVYRDIIIEDYDCDQSGRKSDSICQRKTFVFIDGSSLSITEYLKDGKIDYYFYDWYSQNKNLILKIHSESHKDKKYQTDTEPFHIHIPTILDKKRLPNYSLRDLFSVLEFIRLFIYIKIK
;
A
#
# COMPACT_ATOMS: atom_id res chain seq x y z
N MET A 1 -7.49 -12.05 6.55
CA MET A 1 -6.20 -12.68 6.88
C MET A 1 -5.41 -13.05 5.63
N THR A 2 -4.38 -12.25 5.35
CA THR A 2 -3.46 -12.44 4.20
C THR A 2 -2.41 -13.53 4.40
N ASN A 3 -2.26 -14.08 5.63
CA ASN A 3 -1.18 -14.99 6.06
C ASN A 3 0.25 -14.42 5.96
N LEU A 4 0.42 -13.16 5.56
CA LEU A 4 1.70 -12.49 5.42
C LEU A 4 2.29 -12.11 6.77
N TYR A 5 3.62 -12.11 6.87
CA TYR A 5 4.31 -11.50 8.01
C TYR A 5 4.31 -9.97 7.87
N PRO A 6 4.36 -9.22 8.97
CA PRO A 6 4.52 -7.77 8.94
C PRO A 6 5.74 -7.37 8.10
N SER A 7 5.58 -6.33 7.30
CA SER A 7 6.65 -5.83 6.45
C SER A 7 7.86 -5.38 7.25
N ASN A 8 9.07 -5.75 6.79
CA ASN A 8 10.33 -5.28 7.38
C ASN A 8 10.74 -3.95 6.75
N PHE A 9 10.29 -2.83 7.33
CA PHE A 9 10.56 -1.50 6.78
C PHE A 9 12.06 -1.16 6.66
N GLN A 10 12.90 -1.61 7.59
CA GLN A 10 14.34 -1.35 7.52
C GLN A 10 14.99 -2.07 6.33
N PHE A 11 14.59 -3.33 6.09
CA PHE A 11 15.02 -4.08 4.92
C PHE A 11 14.54 -3.40 3.62
N LEU A 12 13.27 -3.05 3.54
CA LEU A 12 12.69 -2.43 2.34
C LEU A 12 13.35 -1.09 2.02
N LYS A 13 13.58 -0.22 3.02
CA LYS A 13 14.33 1.04 2.83
C LYS A 13 15.72 0.81 2.24
N ARG A 14 16.42 -0.25 2.68
CA ARG A 14 17.75 -0.57 2.16
C ARG A 14 17.70 -1.06 0.72
N VAL A 15 16.73 -1.91 0.38
CA VAL A 15 16.56 -2.49 -0.97
C VAL A 15 16.15 -1.42 -1.98
N TYR A 16 15.21 -0.55 -1.60
CA TYR A 16 14.60 0.47 -2.47
C TYR A 16 15.17 1.87 -2.24
N ARG A 17 16.41 1.96 -1.73
CA ARG A 17 17.09 3.25 -1.42
C ARG A 17 17.33 4.13 -2.64
N ASP A 18 17.25 3.55 -3.83
CA ASP A 18 17.39 4.22 -5.11
C ASP A 18 16.15 5.02 -5.50
N ILE A 19 14.97 4.68 -4.94
CA ILE A 19 13.73 5.42 -5.16
C ILE A 19 13.18 6.07 -3.90
N ILE A 20 13.44 5.55 -2.69
CA ILE A 20 12.95 6.13 -1.42
C ILE A 20 13.93 7.20 -0.95
N ILE A 21 13.46 8.45 -0.85
CA ILE A 21 14.27 9.60 -0.39
C ILE A 21 13.97 10.02 1.04
N GLU A 22 12.73 9.81 1.49
CA GLU A 22 12.30 10.13 2.85
C GLU A 22 11.31 9.09 3.35
N ASP A 23 11.17 9.00 4.67
CA ASP A 23 10.19 8.15 5.30
C ASP A 23 9.68 8.74 6.62
N TYR A 24 8.40 8.47 6.90
CA TYR A 24 7.71 8.97 8.09
C TYR A 24 7.06 7.80 8.85
N ASP A 25 7.07 7.86 10.18
CA ASP A 25 6.46 6.87 11.07
C ASP A 25 4.95 7.11 11.25
N CYS A 26 4.23 7.39 10.17
CA CYS A 26 2.79 7.57 10.16
C CYS A 26 2.16 7.18 8.82
N ASP A 27 0.84 6.97 8.84
CA ASP A 27 0.00 6.82 7.65
C ASP A 27 -0.50 8.19 7.13
N GLN A 28 -1.33 8.19 6.09
CA GLN A 28 -1.90 9.38 5.44
C GLN A 28 -2.80 10.21 6.36
N SER A 29 -3.28 9.63 7.46
CA SER A 29 -4.05 10.33 8.48
C SER A 29 -3.17 10.94 9.59
N GLY A 30 -1.85 10.75 9.51
CA GLY A 30 -0.89 11.16 10.52
C GLY A 30 -0.83 10.24 11.74
N ARG A 31 -1.54 9.10 11.71
CA ARG A 31 -1.52 8.13 12.82
C ARG A 31 -0.22 7.34 12.81
N LYS A 32 0.37 7.18 13.99
CA LYS A 32 1.57 6.37 14.20
C LYS A 32 1.21 4.90 14.41
N SER A 33 2.20 4.01 14.31
CA SER A 33 2.05 2.61 14.65
C SER A 33 1.61 2.40 16.10
N ASP A 34 0.89 1.32 16.35
CA ASP A 34 0.43 0.86 17.66
C ASP A 34 0.54 -0.68 17.76
N SER A 35 0.01 -1.28 18.82
CA SER A 35 0.11 -2.73 19.07
C SER A 35 -0.64 -3.61 18.06
N ILE A 36 -1.61 -3.07 17.34
CA ILE A 36 -2.47 -3.80 16.40
C ILE A 36 -2.29 -3.34 14.95
N CYS A 37 -1.47 -2.33 14.71
CA CYS A 37 -1.29 -1.78 13.38
C CYS A 37 0.07 -1.11 13.22
N GLN A 38 0.79 -1.50 12.17
CA GLN A 38 2.01 -0.81 11.77
C GLN A 38 1.75 0.14 10.61
N ARG A 39 2.37 1.32 10.68
CA ARG A 39 2.17 2.43 9.76
C ARG A 39 3.51 3.03 9.33
N LYS A 40 3.59 3.39 8.06
CA LYS A 40 4.76 4.04 7.47
C LYS A 40 4.33 4.86 6.27
N THR A 41 5.05 5.92 5.95
CA THR A 41 4.95 6.58 4.65
C THR A 41 6.34 6.63 4.02
N PHE A 42 6.46 6.20 2.78
CA PHE A 42 7.67 6.39 1.97
C PHE A 42 7.43 7.50 0.95
N VAL A 43 8.39 8.41 0.81
CA VAL A 43 8.41 9.43 -0.25
C VAL A 43 9.46 9.03 -1.27
N PHE A 44 9.10 9.14 -2.54
CA PHE A 44 9.92 8.71 -3.65
C PHE A 44 10.61 9.87 -4.37
N ILE A 45 11.65 9.55 -5.16
CA ILE A 45 12.44 10.51 -5.94
C ILE A 45 11.63 11.38 -6.91
N ASP A 46 10.46 10.93 -7.35
CA ASP A 46 9.56 11.69 -8.23
C ASP A 46 8.56 12.57 -7.45
N GLY A 47 8.73 12.67 -6.13
CA GLY A 47 7.87 13.40 -5.20
C GLY A 47 6.57 12.67 -4.85
N SER A 48 6.25 11.52 -5.46
CA SER A 48 5.11 10.70 -5.07
C SER A 48 5.36 10.02 -3.72
N SER A 49 4.31 9.55 -3.05
CA SER A 49 4.44 8.92 -1.73
C SER A 49 3.48 7.74 -1.55
N LEU A 50 3.99 6.66 -0.95
CA LEU A 50 3.21 5.49 -0.57
C LEU A 50 2.93 5.52 0.92
N SER A 51 1.66 5.64 1.29
CA SER A 51 1.21 5.46 2.66
C SER A 51 0.85 4.00 2.92
N ILE A 52 1.38 3.46 4.01
CA ILE A 52 1.38 2.04 4.33
C ILE A 52 0.68 1.87 5.67
N THR A 53 -0.36 1.05 5.69
CA THR A 53 -1.07 0.64 6.91
C THR A 53 -1.25 -0.87 6.89
N GLU A 54 -0.72 -1.58 7.87
CA GLU A 54 -0.88 -3.03 8.01
C GLU A 54 -1.49 -3.34 9.36
N TYR A 55 -2.71 -3.91 9.35
CA TYR A 55 -3.38 -4.35 10.56
C TYR A 55 -2.92 -5.75 10.93
N LEU A 56 -2.56 -5.92 12.20
CA LEU A 56 -1.90 -7.11 12.70
C LEU A 56 -2.85 -7.93 13.58
N LYS A 57 -2.83 -9.25 13.36
CA LYS A 57 -3.52 -10.23 14.19
C LYS A 57 -2.64 -11.47 14.31
N ASP A 58 -2.42 -11.93 15.53
CA ASP A 58 -1.61 -13.12 15.83
C ASP A 58 -0.21 -13.08 15.20
N GLY A 59 0.41 -11.90 15.20
CA GLY A 59 1.75 -11.67 14.63
C GLY A 59 1.81 -11.69 13.08
N LYS A 60 0.67 -11.67 12.41
CA LYS A 60 0.52 -11.69 10.94
C LYS A 60 -0.29 -10.48 10.48
N ILE A 61 -0.17 -10.13 9.20
CA ILE A 61 -1.01 -9.12 8.57
C ILE A 61 -2.41 -9.73 8.36
N ASP A 62 -3.42 -9.18 9.04
CA ASP A 62 -4.81 -9.53 8.79
C ASP A 62 -5.27 -8.97 7.44
N TYR A 63 -5.10 -7.66 7.27
CA TYR A 63 -5.31 -6.89 6.03
C TYR A 63 -4.42 -5.64 6.03
N TYR A 64 -4.28 -5.03 4.87
CA TYR A 64 -3.46 -3.84 4.67
C TYR A 64 -4.13 -2.84 3.72
N PHE A 65 -3.70 -1.59 3.84
CA PHE A 65 -3.97 -0.49 2.91
C PHE A 65 -2.65 0.13 2.47
N TYR A 66 -2.38 0.07 1.16
CA TYR A 66 -1.25 0.75 0.55
C TYR A 66 -1.79 1.80 -0.43
N ASP A 67 -1.74 3.06 0.00
CA ASP A 67 -2.32 4.19 -0.72
C ASP A 67 -1.19 5.01 -1.36
N TRP A 68 -1.15 5.06 -2.68
CA TRP A 68 -0.12 5.76 -3.44
C TRP A 68 -0.64 7.11 -3.93
N TYR A 69 0.08 8.18 -3.60
CA TYR A 69 -0.26 9.56 -3.90
C TYR A 69 0.81 10.21 -4.78
N SER A 70 0.39 11.11 -5.65
CA SER A 70 1.30 12.01 -6.37
C SER A 70 1.88 13.09 -5.46
N GLN A 71 2.88 13.81 -5.95
CA GLN A 71 3.46 14.97 -5.26
C GLN A 71 2.42 16.01 -4.83
N ASN A 72 1.34 16.18 -5.60
CA ASN A 72 0.24 17.09 -5.30
C ASN A 72 -0.82 16.48 -4.38
N LYS A 73 -0.53 15.34 -3.73
CA LYS A 73 -1.42 14.57 -2.86
C LYS A 73 -2.69 14.02 -3.54
N ASN A 74 -2.74 14.03 -4.87
CA ASN A 74 -3.79 13.33 -5.60
C ASN A 74 -3.54 11.82 -5.55
N LEU A 75 -4.59 11.05 -5.25
CA LEU A 75 -4.54 9.59 -5.26
C LEU A 75 -4.19 9.05 -6.65
N ILE A 76 -3.15 8.22 -6.74
CA ILE A 76 -2.76 7.49 -7.95
C ILE A 76 -3.42 6.11 -7.95
N LEU A 77 -3.27 5.37 -6.86
CA LEU A 77 -3.75 3.99 -6.73
C LEU A 77 -3.95 3.65 -5.26
N LYS A 78 -4.96 2.82 -4.96
CA LYS A 78 -5.02 2.11 -3.68
C LYS A 78 -4.88 0.62 -3.91
N ILE A 79 -4.03 -0.04 -3.14
CA ILE A 79 -3.79 -1.48 -3.22
C ILE A 79 -4.11 -2.05 -1.84
N HIS A 80 -5.20 -2.79 -1.75
CA HIS A 80 -5.69 -3.25 -0.45
C HIS A 80 -5.93 -4.76 -0.39
N SER A 81 -6.14 -5.26 0.82
CA SER A 81 -6.45 -6.67 1.11
C SER A 81 -7.57 -6.89 2.13
N GLU A 82 -8.42 -5.90 2.37
CA GLU A 82 -9.62 -6.03 3.18
C GLU A 82 -10.75 -6.76 2.46
N SER A 83 -11.56 -7.45 3.26
CA SER A 83 -12.86 -7.96 2.81
C SER A 83 -13.98 -7.28 3.58
N HIS A 84 -15.14 -7.16 2.97
CA HIS A 84 -16.34 -6.75 3.69
C HIS A 84 -16.69 -7.80 4.75
N LYS A 85 -17.12 -7.34 5.93
CA LYS A 85 -17.55 -8.22 7.03
C LYS A 85 -18.83 -8.99 6.68
N ASP A 86 -19.76 -8.33 6.00
CA ASP A 86 -21.01 -8.93 5.54
C ASP A 86 -20.81 -9.53 4.14
N LYS A 87 -21.03 -10.84 4.03
CA LYS A 87 -20.81 -11.62 2.80
C LYS A 87 -21.59 -11.09 1.61
N LYS A 88 -22.75 -10.46 1.81
CA LYS A 88 -23.57 -9.95 0.70
C LYS A 88 -22.94 -8.76 -0.04
N TYR A 89 -21.94 -8.10 0.58
CA TYR A 89 -21.18 -7.01 -0.02
C TYR A 89 -19.81 -7.44 -0.51
N GLN A 90 -19.40 -8.70 -0.27
CA GLN A 90 -18.13 -9.21 -0.76
C GLN A 90 -18.19 -9.32 -2.29
N THR A 91 -17.12 -8.88 -2.94
CA THR A 91 -16.97 -8.98 -4.40
C THR A 91 -15.91 -10.03 -4.76
N ASP A 92 -15.94 -10.52 -6.00
CA ASP A 92 -14.95 -11.50 -6.51
C ASP A 92 -13.51 -10.96 -6.53
N THR A 93 -13.35 -9.66 -6.35
CA THR A 93 -12.05 -9.00 -6.23
C THR A 93 -11.49 -9.05 -4.80
N GLU A 94 -12.25 -9.51 -3.81
CA GLU A 94 -11.79 -9.58 -2.43
C GLU A 94 -11.02 -10.88 -2.14
N PRO A 95 -10.07 -10.87 -1.19
CA PRO A 95 -9.62 -9.71 -0.40
C PRO A 95 -8.74 -8.74 -1.20
N PHE A 96 -7.96 -9.24 -2.16
CA PHE A 96 -6.92 -8.45 -2.83
C PHE A 96 -7.46 -7.68 -4.03
N HIS A 97 -7.52 -6.35 -3.92
CA HIS A 97 -8.04 -5.50 -4.97
C HIS A 97 -7.29 -4.18 -5.10
N ILE A 98 -7.49 -3.54 -6.25
CA ILE A 98 -6.92 -2.24 -6.59
C ILE A 98 -8.07 -1.26 -6.84
N HIS A 99 -8.05 -0.10 -6.18
CA HIS A 99 -8.94 1.02 -6.52
C HIS A 99 -8.24 1.94 -7.51
N ILE A 100 -8.90 2.16 -8.65
CA ILE A 100 -8.45 3.12 -9.66
C ILE A 100 -9.22 4.43 -9.45
N PRO A 101 -8.56 5.60 -9.48
CA PRO A 101 -9.22 6.89 -9.45
C PRO A 101 -10.25 6.98 -10.58
N THR A 102 -11.51 7.03 -10.19
CA THR A 102 -12.64 7.24 -11.10
C THR A 102 -13.53 8.30 -10.48
N ILE A 103 -14.40 8.94 -11.28
CA ILE A 103 -15.32 9.98 -10.79
C ILE A 103 -16.16 9.50 -9.59
N LEU A 104 -16.34 8.18 -9.42
CA LEU A 104 -17.15 7.59 -8.37
C LEU A 104 -16.39 6.68 -7.39
N ASP A 105 -15.06 6.58 -7.44
CA ASP A 105 -14.24 5.70 -6.56
C ASP A 105 -14.74 4.25 -6.41
N LYS A 106 -15.50 3.75 -7.39
CA LYS A 106 -16.19 2.45 -7.32
C LYS A 106 -15.49 1.34 -8.10
N LYS A 107 -14.59 1.69 -9.03
CA LYS A 107 -13.96 0.69 -9.88
C LYS A 107 -12.85 -0.02 -9.12
N ARG A 108 -13.13 -1.28 -8.76
CA ARG A 108 -12.16 -2.22 -8.20
C ARG A 108 -11.70 -3.17 -9.29
N LEU A 109 -10.39 -3.39 -9.36
CA LEU A 109 -9.82 -4.48 -10.16
C LEU A 109 -9.36 -5.60 -9.24
N PRO A 110 -9.51 -6.88 -9.67
CA PRO A 110 -8.90 -7.98 -8.95
C PRO A 110 -7.37 -7.84 -8.98
N ASN A 111 -6.73 -8.14 -7.85
CA ASN A 111 -5.28 -8.04 -7.71
C ASN A 111 -4.66 -9.42 -7.49
N TYR A 112 -4.05 -9.95 -8.55
CA TYR A 112 -3.41 -11.27 -8.53
C TYR A 112 -1.90 -11.20 -8.19
N SER A 113 -1.29 -10.02 -8.31
CA SER A 113 0.17 -9.89 -8.32
C SER A 113 0.74 -8.99 -7.22
N LEU A 114 0.09 -7.87 -6.89
CA LEU A 114 0.59 -6.86 -5.96
C LEU A 114 0.06 -7.13 -4.54
N ARG A 115 0.36 -8.30 -4.00
CA ARG A 115 -0.27 -8.83 -2.78
C ARG A 115 0.54 -8.62 -1.50
N ASP A 116 1.72 -8.04 -1.60
CA ASP A 116 2.59 -7.70 -0.48
C ASP A 116 3.35 -6.40 -0.76
N LEU A 117 3.88 -5.76 0.29
CA LEU A 117 4.54 -4.46 0.14
C LEU A 117 5.79 -4.51 -0.75
N PHE A 118 6.50 -5.64 -0.79
CA PHE A 118 7.68 -5.78 -1.65
C PHE A 118 7.29 -5.73 -3.13
N SER A 119 6.29 -6.53 -3.53
CA SER A 119 5.76 -6.54 -4.89
C SER A 119 5.21 -5.16 -5.32
N VAL A 120 4.58 -4.44 -4.40
CA VAL A 120 4.08 -3.08 -4.63
C VAL A 120 5.23 -2.09 -4.85
N LEU A 121 6.27 -2.14 -4.02
CA LEU A 121 7.44 -1.28 -4.17
C LEU A 121 8.21 -1.57 -5.45
N GLU A 122 8.32 -2.83 -5.86
CA GLU A 122 8.92 -3.20 -7.14
C GLU A 122 8.15 -2.61 -8.32
N PHE A 123 6.82 -2.70 -8.30
CA PHE A 123 5.97 -2.07 -9.32
C PHE A 123 6.16 -0.55 -9.38
N ILE A 124 6.15 0.13 -8.23
CA ILE A 124 6.36 1.59 -8.16
C ILE A 124 7.74 1.96 -8.70
N ARG A 125 8.78 1.22 -8.32
CA ARG A 125 10.15 1.44 -8.79
C ARG A 125 10.25 1.39 -10.32
N LEU A 126 9.68 0.36 -10.94
CA LEU A 126 9.66 0.22 -12.39
C LEU A 126 8.87 1.35 -13.05
N PHE A 127 7.73 1.73 -12.48
CA PHE A 127 6.92 2.84 -12.99
C PHE A 127 7.69 4.16 -12.98
N ILE A 128 8.36 4.49 -11.86
CA ILE A 128 9.16 5.70 -11.72
C ILE A 128 10.27 5.73 -12.79
N TYR A 129 10.99 4.62 -12.98
CA TYR A 129 12.06 4.54 -13.97
C TYR A 129 11.60 4.65 -15.42
N ILE A 130 10.38 4.21 -15.73
CA ILE A 130 9.80 4.39 -17.06
C ILE A 130 9.39 5.86 -17.29
N LYS A 131 8.86 6.53 -16.26
CA LYS A 131 8.32 7.89 -16.36
C LYS A 131 9.39 9.00 -16.34
N ILE A 132 10.56 8.74 -15.76
CA ILE A 132 11.66 9.72 -15.70
C ILE A 132 12.42 9.81 -17.05
N LYS A 133 12.17 8.89 -17.99
CA LYS A 133 12.65 9.01 -19.39
C LYS A 133 11.75 9.94 -20.20
#